data_AF-A0A8J6RNU9-F1
#
_entry.id   AF-A0A8J6RNU9-F1
#
_cell.length_a   1.000
_cell.length_b   1.000
_cell.length_c   1.000
_cell.angle_alpha   90.00
_cell.angle_beta   90.00
_cell.angle_gamma   90.00
#
_symmetry.space_group_name_H-M   'P 1'
#
loop_
_entity.id
_entity.type
_entity.pdbx_description
1 polymer ?
#
loop_
_entity_poly.entity_id
_entity_poly.type
_entity_poly.pdbx_seq_one_letter_code
_entity_poly.pdbx_strand_id
1 'polypeptide(L)'
;MNTKQKRNKKQHLIKTYGSKCWWCQEGLPENKLTIDHLVPKSHKGSNSLENLRLACLPCNNDRGNSLYPPKAKPINFPQKYQFLAILLLGSLLKNQIAK
;
A
#
# COMPACT_ATOMS: atom_id res chain seq x y z
N MET A 1 23.09 -1.97 3.20
CA MET A 1 22.57 -3.23 3.76
C MET A 1 22.87 -4.34 2.77
N ASN A 2 23.63 -5.34 3.19
CA ASN A 2 23.92 -6.51 2.35
C ASN A 2 22.74 -7.49 2.30
N THR A 3 22.84 -8.52 1.45
CA THR A 3 21.76 -9.50 1.22
C THR A 3 21.35 -10.27 2.47
N LYS A 4 22.32 -10.71 3.29
CA LYS A 4 22.06 -11.44 4.54
C LYS A 4 21.30 -10.58 5.55
N GLN A 5 21.75 -9.33 5.75
CA GLN A 5 21.09 -8.35 6.60
C GLN A 5 19.67 -8.05 6.11
N LYS A 6 19.47 -7.88 4.79
CA LYS A 6 18.15 -7.65 4.19
C LYS A 6 17.19 -8.79 4.48
N ARG A 7 17.65 -10.03 4.30
CA ARG A 7 16.86 -11.23 4.61
C ARG A 7 16.47 -11.29 6.08
N ASN A 8 17.43 -11.13 6.99
CA ASN A 8 17.18 -11.20 8.43
C ASN A 8 16.21 -10.11 8.90
N LYS A 9 16.38 -8.87 8.42
CA LYS A 9 15.45 -7.77 8.75
C LYS A 9 14.07 -8.00 8.17
N LYS A 10 13.96 -8.52 6.95
CA LYS A 10 12.66 -8.85 6.33
C LYS A 10 11.90 -9.86 7.19
N GLN A 11 12.59 -10.91 7.61
CA GLN A 11 12.02 -11.94 8.47
C GLN A 11 11.60 -11.39 9.85
N HIS A 12 12.41 -10.52 10.45
CA HIS A 12 12.04 -9.83 11.68
C HIS A 12 10.77 -8.98 11.49
N LEU A 13 10.69 -8.17 10.42
CA LEU A 13 9.51 -7.34 10.14
C LEU A 13 8.25 -8.18 9.92
N ILE A 14 8.35 -9.33 9.24
CA ILE A 14 7.23 -10.25 9.03
C ILE A 14 6.74 -10.81 10.37
N LYS A 15 7.66 -11.24 11.24
CA LYS A 15 7.32 -11.74 12.57
C LYS A 15 6.64 -10.67 13.43
N THR A 16 7.10 -9.42 13.33
CA THR A 16 6.60 -8.31 14.17
C THR A 16 5.28 -7.73 13.67
N TYR A 17 5.09 -7.60 12.35
CA TYR A 17 3.95 -6.85 11.78
C TYR A 17 3.01 -7.70 10.91
N GLY A 18 3.33 -8.98 10.71
CA GLY A 18 2.63 -9.88 9.81
C GLY A 18 3.00 -9.68 8.34
N SER A 19 2.55 -10.59 7.50
CA SER A 19 2.82 -10.59 6.05
C SER A 19 1.81 -9.72 5.29
N LYS A 20 1.87 -8.40 5.51
CA LYS A 20 1.02 -7.41 4.82
C LYS A 20 1.81 -6.18 4.39
N CYS A 21 1.31 -5.48 3.36
CA CYS A 21 1.87 -4.21 2.95
C CYS A 21 1.51 -3.10 3.96
N TRP A 22 2.48 -2.33 4.43
CA TRP A 22 2.28 -1.19 5.33
C TRP A 22 1.41 -0.08 4.73
N TRP A 23 1.45 0.10 3.41
CA TRP A 23 0.72 1.16 2.73
C TRP A 23 -0.71 0.77 2.42
N CYS A 24 -0.91 -0.25 1.58
CA CYS A 24 -2.25 -0.66 1.15
C CYS A 24 -2.94 -1.69 2.05
N GLN A 25 -2.26 -2.14 3.12
CA GLN A 25 -2.76 -3.13 4.09
C GLN A 25 -3.10 -4.51 3.51
N GLU A 26 -2.85 -4.73 2.21
CA GLU A 26 -3.07 -6.01 1.53
C GLU A 26 -2.17 -7.10 2.11
N GLY A 27 -2.78 -8.21 2.54
CA GLY A 27 -2.09 -9.42 2.96
C GLY A 27 -1.49 -10.13 1.75
N LEU A 28 -0.21 -10.47 1.83
CA LEU A 28 0.56 -11.00 0.70
C LEU A 28 1.48 -12.13 1.18
N PRO A 29 1.81 -13.12 0.35
CA PRO A 29 2.84 -14.09 0.69
C PRO A 29 4.20 -13.39 0.84
N GLU A 30 5.06 -13.92 1.71
CA GLU A 30 6.33 -13.27 2.08
C GLU A 30 7.22 -12.94 0.88
N ASN A 31 7.23 -13.81 -0.14
CA ASN A 31 8.03 -13.63 -1.35
C ASN A 31 7.58 -12.44 -2.22
N LYS A 32 6.35 -11.94 -2.04
CA LYS A 32 5.81 -10.75 -2.72
C LYS A 32 6.01 -9.45 -1.93
N LEU A 33 6.51 -9.54 -0.70
CA LEU A 33 6.85 -8.36 0.11
C LEU A 33 8.29 -7.90 -0.14
N THR A 34 8.48 -6.60 -0.11
CA THR A 34 9.78 -5.92 -0.17
C THR A 34 9.99 -5.14 1.13
N ILE A 35 11.23 -4.72 1.39
CA ILE A 35 11.53 -3.76 2.47
C ILE A 35 11.50 -2.37 1.86
N ASP A 36 10.75 -1.47 2.50
CA ASP A 36 10.68 -0.05 2.21
C ASP A 36 11.23 0.76 3.40
N HIS A 37 11.82 1.91 3.10
CA HIS A 37 12.42 2.84 4.06
C HIS A 37 11.47 4.02 4.30
N LEU A 38 10.93 4.19 5.51
CA LEU A 38 9.99 5.28 5.83
C LEU A 38 10.59 6.67 5.57
N VAL A 39 11.87 6.87 5.88
CA VAL A 39 12.69 7.94 5.33
C VAL A 39 13.56 7.32 4.24
N PRO A 40 13.43 7.69 2.96
CA PRO A 40 14.23 7.11 1.87
C PRO A 40 15.73 7.34 2.07
N LYS A 41 16.56 6.47 1.49
CA LYS A 41 18.02 6.60 1.59
C LYS A 41 18.56 7.89 0.96
N SER A 42 17.92 8.37 -0.11
CA SER A 42 18.21 9.67 -0.73
C SER A 42 18.06 10.83 0.26
N HIS A 43 17.24 10.66 1.29
CA HIS A 43 17.02 11.59 2.40
C HIS A 43 17.75 11.14 3.69
N LYS A 44 18.87 10.42 3.55
CA LYS A 44 19.71 9.92 4.66
C LYS A 44 19.00 8.96 5.62
N GLY A 45 17.94 8.29 5.18
CA GLY A 45 17.23 7.30 5.97
C GLY A 45 18.09 6.12 6.44
N SER A 46 17.95 5.75 7.71
CA SER A 46 18.72 4.67 8.32
C SER A 46 18.23 3.28 7.86
N ASN A 47 19.02 2.23 8.10
CA ASN A 47 18.54 0.85 7.97
C ASN A 47 18.01 0.30 9.31
N SER A 48 17.77 1.11 10.33
CA SER A 48 17.27 0.64 11.62
C SER A 48 15.84 0.10 11.48
N LEU A 49 15.42 -0.84 12.34
CA LEU A 49 14.12 -1.50 12.18
C LEU A 49 12.94 -0.52 12.27
N GLU A 50 13.12 0.56 13.03
CA GLU A 50 12.15 1.64 13.21
C GLU A 50 11.84 2.33 11.87
N ASN A 51 12.85 2.48 11.01
CA ASN A 51 12.74 3.10 9.69
C ASN A 51 12.33 2.12 8.57
N LEU A 52 12.18 0.83 8.85
CA LEU A 52 11.86 -0.17 7.83
C LEU A 52 10.42 -0.67 7.95
N ARG A 53 9.75 -0.86 6.81
CA ARG A 53 8.44 -1.50 6.72
C ARG A 53 8.37 -2.49 5.56
N LEU A 54 7.37 -3.37 5.60
CA LEU A 54 7.06 -4.26 4.49
C LEU A 54 6.15 -3.54 3.49
N ALA A 55 6.47 -3.62 2.22
CA ALA A 55 5.65 -3.04 1.16
C ALA A 55 5.51 -4.01 -0.01
N CYS A 56 4.33 -4.03 -0.66
CA CYS A 56 4.19 -4.69 -1.95
C CYS A 56 5.01 -3.93 -3.01
N LEU A 57 5.45 -4.63 -4.06
CA LEU A 57 6.24 -4.02 -5.12
C LEU A 57 5.55 -2.78 -5.75
N PRO A 58 4.23 -2.80 -6.06
CA PRO A 58 3.54 -1.61 -6.59
C PRO A 58 3.63 -0.38 -5.69
N CYS A 59 3.31 -0.52 -4.40
CA CYS A 59 3.36 0.61 -3.46
C CYS A 59 4.78 1.11 -3.22
N ASN A 60 5.75 0.20 -3.13
CA ASN A 60 7.15 0.60 -2.96
C ASN A 60 7.67 1.37 -4.18
N ASN A 61 7.35 0.90 -5.40
CA ASN A 61 7.74 1.56 -6.64
C ASN A 61 7.07 2.92 -6.83
N ASP A 62 5.76 3.03 -6.57
CA ASP A 62 5.02 4.29 -6.68
C ASP A 62 5.55 5.35 -5.70
N ARG A 63 5.92 4.93 -4.49
CA ARG A 63 6.51 5.81 -3.49
C ARG A 63 7.91 6.29 -3.90
N GLY A 64 8.75 5.39 -4.41
CA GLY A 64 10.12 5.68 -4.83
C GLY A 64 10.94 6.35 -3.73
N ASN A 65 11.45 7.55 -4.02
CA ASN A 65 12.25 8.36 -3.07
C ASN A 65 11.44 9.43 -2.33
N SER A 66 10.10 9.35 -2.36
CA SER A 66 9.22 10.32 -1.69
C SER A 66 9.23 10.16 -0.17
N LEU A 67 9.18 11.29 0.54
CA LEU A 67 8.90 11.33 1.98
C LEU A 67 7.42 11.08 2.30
N TYR A 68 6.55 11.12 1.29
CA TYR A 68 5.11 10.91 1.43
C TYR A 68 4.72 9.45 1.11
N PRO A 69 3.55 8.98 1.60
CA PRO A 69 3.00 7.68 1.22
C PRO A 69 2.83 7.55 -0.32
N PRO A 70 2.78 6.31 -0.86
CA PRO A 70 2.37 6.10 -2.24
C PRO A 70 0.94 6.60 -2.43
N LYS A 71 0.60 6.93 -3.67
CA LYS A 71 -0.77 7.23 -4.07
C LYS A 71 -1.66 6.06 -3.65
N ALA A 72 -2.81 6.39 -3.08
CA ALA A 72 -3.79 5.38 -2.72
C ALA A 72 -4.07 4.52 -3.96
N LYS A 73 -4.02 3.19 -3.82
CA LYS A 73 -4.54 2.32 -4.88
C LYS A 73 -6.00 2.76 -5.09
N PRO A 74 -6.47 2.93 -6.33
CA PRO A 74 -7.90 3.04 -6.55
C PRO A 74 -8.53 1.83 -5.88
N ILE A 75 -9.46 2.07 -4.95
CA ILE A 75 -10.23 0.99 -4.35
C ILE A 75 -10.95 0.34 -5.54
N ASN A 76 -10.55 -0.87 -5.92
CA ASN A 76 -11.24 -1.63 -6.95
C ASN A 76 -12.64 -1.92 -6.40
N PHE A 77 -13.59 -1.06 -6.73
CA PHE A 77 -14.97 -1.25 -6.36
C PHE A 77 -15.45 -2.51 -7.08
N PRO A 78 -15.93 -3.54 -6.37
CA PRO A 78 -16.33 -4.78 -7.01
C PRO A 78 -17.35 -4.47 -8.10
N GLN A 79 -17.16 -5.03 -9.30
CA GLN A 79 -17.97 -4.70 -10.48
C GLN A 79 -19.48 -4.87 -10.24
N LYS A 80 -19.87 -5.84 -9.40
CA LYS A 80 -21.25 -6.06 -8.96
C LYS A 80 -21.91 -4.87 -8.27
N TYR A 81 -21.12 -4.00 -7.64
CA TYR A 81 -21.62 -2.79 -7.00
C TYR A 81 -21.52 -1.56 -7.90
N GLN A 82 -20.73 -1.58 -9.00
CA GLN A 82 -20.68 -0.48 -9.96
C GLN A 82 -22.07 -0.21 -10.57
N PHE A 83 -22.84 -1.27 -10.88
CA PHE A 83 -24.23 -1.15 -11.32
C PHE A 83 -25.14 -0.54 -10.25
N LEU A 84 -24.96 -0.93 -8.98
CA LEU A 84 -25.74 -0.39 -7.86
C LEU A 84 -25.50 1.12 -7.68
N ALA A 85 -24.24 1.56 -7.80
CA ALA A 85 -23.86 2.97 -7.74
C ALA A 85 -24.49 3.80 -8.87
N ILE A 86 -24.53 3.27 -10.10
CA ILE A 86 -25.20 3.91 -11.24
C ILE A 86 -26.72 4.02 -11.01
N LEU A 87 -27.36 2.97 -10.48
CA LEU A 87 -28.80 2.99 -10.19
C LEU A 87 -29.16 4.01 -9.11
N LEU A 88 -28.35 4.12 -8.05
CA LEU A 88 -28.53 5.08 -6.97
C LEU A 88 -28.25 6.53 -7.41
N LEU A 89 -27.24 6.75 -8.25
CA LEU A 89 -26.97 8.07 -8.83
C LEU A 89 -28.05 8.47 -9.85
N GLY A 90 -28.55 7.52 -10.64
CA GLY A 90 -29.62 7.74 -11.59
C GLY A 90 -30.96 8.09 -10.93
N SER A 91 -31.29 7.49 -9.78
CA SER A 91 -32.49 7.86 -9.02
C SER A 91 -32.37 9.23 -8.36
N LEU A 92 -31.18 9.59 -7.87
CA LEU A 92 -30.88 10.93 -7.35
C LEU A 92 -30.98 12.01 -8.43
N LEU A 93 -30.46 11.75 -9.64
CA LEU A 93 -30.57 12.67 -10.78
C LEU A 93 -32.02 12.83 -11.27
N LYS A 94 -32.81 11.74 -11.31
CA LYS A 94 -34.24 11.82 -11.66
C LYS A 94 -35.04 12.67 -10.66
N ASN A 95 -34.70 12.62 -9.37
CA ASN A 95 -35.35 13.42 -8.34
C ASN A 95 -35.03 14.92 -8.38
N GLN A 96 -33.96 15.33 -9.07
CA GLN A 96 -33.64 16.75 -9.27
C GLN A 96 -34.32 17.37 -10.49
N ILE A 97 -34.78 16.54 -11.45
CA ILE A 97 -35.50 16.99 -12.64
C ILE A 97 -37.02 16.96 -12.41
N ALA A 98 -37.48 16.20 -11.40
CA ALA A 98 -38.89 16.12 -10.98
C ALA A 98 -39.32 17.21 -9.97
N LYS A 99 -38.57 18.32 -9.86
CA LYS A 99 -38.89 19.50 -9.06
C LYS A 99 -38.89 20.75 -9.94
#